data_AF-A0A939HHB3-F1
#
_entry.id   AF-A0A939HHB3-F1
#
_cell.length_a   1.000
_cell.length_b   1.000
_cell.length_c   1.000
_cell.angle_alpha   90.00
_cell.angle_beta   90.00
_cell.angle_gamma   90.00
#
_symmetry.space_group_name_H-M   'P 1'
#
loop_
_entity.id
_entity.type
_entity.pdbx_description
1 polymer ?
#
loop_
_entity_poly.entity_id
_entity_poly.type
_entity_poly.pdbx_seq_one_letter_code
_entity_poly.pdbx_strand_id
1 'polypeptide(L)'
;MSIITVVGASGGTVQVTVDGAQNAALVTQATTLSTTLAGVITTLDAEKLGFGATLSGPGSTPAYGIVTTSGSYKVVGNVGWLTVGSDSGTTPGVPLDGAVTINAAASTATTTVLGGATGGIVLQAGNQDGTFFAGTGNNQFTGQAGNWSITMGDGNDTVMSGDGSNTIAAGLGSNVIDLGLGVNFVHSAGQDTITASGGVQTVTLSGAGSTVLLGENSLVIDSGGTQKITVGGASTVVGGVSDTITMTGTDGTVEGGQGSTISATYGNLQTTNTDAASITVLQDLTFIGGTGQTHVTAGHATIFGSNGLDMSLDMTDATTSATDNLFAANAGNMTLDGASSAFGIHAFGDNAGTTGAQVFIGGTGADTLVAGVGEATLTGGAGDANIFGFRDHVAGGDYTITDFSAAAGNSVLLVDYDYTHASFQADVLDKAVHSGANTTITLSDNSKITFVNVASLNGTSFTGF
;
A
#
# COMPACT_ATOMS: atom_id res chain seq x y z
N MET A 1 -11.27 21.01 1.21
CA MET A 1 -11.79 21.92 2.24
C MET A 1 -12.73 21.13 3.14
N SER A 2 -12.39 20.99 4.41
CA SER A 2 -13.19 20.22 5.37
C SER A 2 -14.45 21.00 5.75
N ILE A 3 -15.61 20.41 5.50
CA ILE A 3 -16.92 20.94 5.92
C ILE A 3 -17.30 20.19 7.20
N ILE A 4 -17.51 20.91 8.30
CA ILE A 4 -17.98 20.32 9.56
C ILE A 4 -19.45 20.60 9.79
N THR A 5 -20.13 19.71 10.50
CA THR A 5 -21.52 19.89 10.93
C THR A 5 -21.53 20.32 12.40
N VAL A 6 -21.81 21.58 12.67
CA VAL A 6 -21.95 22.15 14.02
C VAL A 6 -23.34 21.84 14.55
N VAL A 7 -23.45 21.08 15.64
CA VAL A 7 -24.72 20.79 16.30
C VAL A 7 -24.96 21.80 17.42
N GLY A 8 -26.00 22.62 17.29
CA GLY A 8 -26.41 23.58 18.32
C GLY A 8 -27.08 22.91 19.51
N ALA A 9 -27.22 23.64 20.62
CA ALA A 9 -27.84 23.16 21.86
C ALA A 9 -29.30 22.68 21.71
N SER A 10 -29.98 23.04 20.61
CA SER A 10 -31.32 22.57 20.24
C SER A 10 -31.34 21.30 19.37
N GLY A 11 -30.17 20.74 19.05
CA GLY A 11 -30.02 19.61 18.12
C GLY A 11 -30.02 20.00 16.64
N GLY A 12 -30.16 21.29 16.30
CA GLY A 12 -30.05 21.77 14.92
C GLY A 12 -28.61 21.75 14.41
N THR A 13 -28.41 21.57 13.10
CA THR A 13 -27.08 21.44 12.50
C THR A 13 -26.75 22.56 11.50
N VAL A 14 -25.49 23.03 11.49
CA VAL A 14 -24.97 24.02 10.53
C VAL A 14 -23.68 23.50 9.91
N GLN A 15 -23.60 23.50 8.58
CA GLN A 15 -22.35 23.13 7.90
C GLN A 15 -21.43 24.34 7.73
N VAL A 16 -20.20 24.22 8.21
CA VAL A 16 -19.20 25.31 8.20
C VAL A 16 -17.92 24.79 7.58
N THR A 17 -17.41 25.51 6.58
CA THR A 17 -15.99 25.37 6.19
C THR A 17 -15.19 26.18 7.18
N VAL A 18 -14.09 25.64 7.69
CA VAL A 18 -13.30 26.31 8.73
C VAL A 18 -11.90 26.53 8.20
N ASP A 19 -11.68 27.70 7.62
CA ASP A 19 -10.37 28.34 7.62
C ASP A 19 -10.27 29.31 8.83
N GLY A 20 -9.06 29.77 9.15
CA GLY A 20 -8.87 30.69 10.27
C GLY A 20 -9.67 31.99 10.15
N ALA A 21 -10.02 32.41 8.91
CA ALA A 21 -10.81 33.60 8.63
C ALA A 21 -12.30 33.39 8.96
N GLN A 22 -12.87 32.25 8.57
CA GLN A 22 -14.25 31.87 8.81
C GLN A 22 -14.52 31.63 10.30
N ASN A 23 -13.51 31.23 11.08
CA ASN A 23 -13.61 31.16 12.54
C ASN A 23 -13.86 32.53 13.19
N ALA A 24 -13.28 33.62 12.67
CA ALA A 24 -13.57 34.97 13.17
C ALA A 24 -15.05 35.36 12.95
N ALA A 25 -15.62 34.97 11.81
CA ALA A 25 -17.04 35.17 11.53
C ALA A 25 -17.93 34.32 12.45
N LEU A 26 -17.56 33.05 12.69
CA LEU A 26 -18.26 32.16 13.61
C LEU A 26 -18.22 32.69 15.05
N VAL A 27 -17.08 33.18 15.52
CA VAL A 27 -16.92 33.83 16.84
C VAL A 27 -17.85 35.03 16.99
N THR A 28 -17.96 35.87 15.95
CA THR A 28 -18.86 37.04 15.97
C THR A 28 -20.33 36.62 16.05
N GLN A 29 -20.73 35.61 15.27
CA GLN A 29 -22.09 35.07 15.31
C GLN A 29 -22.40 34.41 16.65
N ALA A 30 -21.49 33.58 17.17
CA ALA A 30 -21.62 32.91 18.46
C ALA A 30 -21.71 33.90 19.61
N THR A 31 -20.91 34.97 19.59
CA THR A 31 -20.96 36.04 20.61
C THR A 31 -22.30 36.76 20.58
N THR A 32 -22.80 37.10 19.38
CA THR A 32 -24.09 37.77 19.20
C THR A 32 -25.24 36.90 19.68
N LEU A 33 -25.22 35.62 19.31
CA LEU A 33 -26.24 34.64 19.70
C LEU A 33 -26.22 34.39 21.22
N SER A 34 -25.03 34.19 21.80
CA SER A 34 -24.84 34.02 23.24
C SER A 34 -25.43 35.20 24.02
N THR A 35 -25.10 36.43 23.62
CA THR A 35 -25.63 37.65 24.26
C THR A 35 -27.15 37.72 24.15
N THR A 36 -27.71 37.32 23.00
CA THR A 36 -29.16 37.33 22.76
C THR A 36 -29.88 36.26 23.59
N LEU A 37 -29.31 35.05 23.71
CA LEU A 37 -29.91 33.93 24.45
C LEU A 37 -29.73 34.03 25.97
N ALA A 38 -28.61 34.57 26.45
CA ALA A 38 -28.33 34.72 27.88
C ALA A 38 -29.38 35.57 28.61
N GLY A 39 -30.05 36.49 27.90
CA GLY A 39 -31.16 37.29 28.43
C GLY A 39 -32.53 36.60 28.41
N VAL A 40 -32.66 35.44 27.74
CA VAL A 40 -33.97 34.80 27.45
C VAL A 40 -34.03 33.35 27.97
N ILE A 41 -32.89 32.66 28.10
CA ILE A 41 -32.80 31.25 28.50
C ILE A 41 -31.92 31.13 29.74
N THR A 42 -32.51 30.76 30.88
CA THR A 42 -31.79 30.63 32.17
C THR A 42 -30.95 29.36 32.30
N THR A 43 -30.82 28.56 31.23
CA THR A 43 -30.14 27.26 31.22
C THR A 43 -28.92 27.21 30.30
N LEU A 44 -28.60 28.29 29.58
CA LEU A 44 -27.42 28.36 28.72
C LEU A 44 -26.24 28.93 29.50
N ASP A 45 -25.19 28.14 29.67
CA ASP A 45 -23.95 28.55 30.34
C ASP A 45 -22.89 28.90 29.28
N ALA A 46 -22.97 30.13 28.75
CA ALA A 46 -22.08 30.61 27.69
C ALA A 46 -21.21 31.79 28.16
N GLU A 47 -19.89 31.68 28.00
CA GLU A 47 -18.93 32.65 28.52
C GLU A 47 -17.90 33.10 27.45
N LYS A 48 -17.65 34.42 27.38
CA LYS A 48 -16.51 34.98 26.67
C LYS A 48 -15.30 34.98 27.61
N LEU A 49 -14.27 34.22 27.26
CA LEU A 49 -13.12 33.95 28.12
C LEU A 49 -12.03 35.02 27.97
N GLY A 50 -11.57 35.54 29.10
CA GLY A 50 -10.35 36.35 29.19
C GLY A 50 -9.10 35.50 29.41
N PHE A 51 -7.93 36.09 29.23
CA PHE A 51 -6.64 35.41 29.45
C PHE A 51 -6.59 34.70 30.81
N GLY A 52 -6.23 33.40 30.81
CA GLY A 52 -6.12 32.60 32.04
C GLY A 52 -7.44 32.08 32.60
N ALA A 53 -8.57 32.33 31.93
CA ALA A 53 -9.88 31.90 32.42
C ALA A 53 -10.05 30.38 32.46
N THR A 54 -10.91 29.93 33.37
CA THR A 54 -11.38 28.55 33.44
C THR A 54 -12.84 28.51 33.00
N LEU A 55 -13.13 27.79 31.93
CA LEU A 55 -14.50 27.44 31.58
C LEU A 55 -14.88 26.17 32.35
N SER A 56 -15.95 26.26 33.12
CA SER A 56 -16.45 25.13 33.90
C SER A 56 -17.93 24.90 33.64
N GLY A 57 -18.31 23.68 33.25
CA GLY A 57 -19.72 23.29 33.15
C GLY A 57 -20.23 22.63 34.44
N PRO A 58 -21.10 23.28 35.23
CA PRO A 58 -21.63 22.73 36.46
C PRO A 58 -22.74 21.71 36.18
N GLY A 59 -22.55 20.45 36.59
CA GLY A 59 -23.62 19.45 36.60
C GLY A 59 -24.05 18.95 35.22
N SER A 60 -25.36 18.92 34.95
CA SER A 60 -25.94 18.29 33.74
C SER A 60 -26.07 19.22 32.53
N THR A 61 -25.80 20.51 32.67
CA THR A 61 -25.86 21.48 31.55
C THR A 61 -24.48 21.69 30.96
N PRO A 62 -24.31 21.54 29.62
CA PRO A 62 -23.04 21.80 28.97
C PRO A 62 -22.71 23.30 28.97
N ALA A 63 -21.45 23.65 29.25
CA ALA A 63 -20.94 25.00 29.09
C ALA A 63 -20.34 25.24 27.69
N TYR A 64 -20.38 26.49 27.24
CA TYR A 64 -19.97 26.96 25.92
C TYR A 64 -19.00 28.15 26.06
N GLY A 65 -17.81 28.06 25.48
CA GLY A 65 -16.78 29.10 25.58
C GLY A 65 -16.43 29.80 24.27
N ILE A 66 -16.09 31.08 24.36
CA ILE A 66 -15.55 31.87 23.25
C ILE A 66 -14.20 32.48 23.67
N VAL A 67 -13.12 32.11 22.98
CA VAL A 67 -11.76 32.64 23.18
C VAL A 67 -11.43 33.63 22.07
N THR A 68 -11.18 34.87 22.44
CA THR A 68 -10.87 35.96 21.50
C THR A 68 -9.51 36.62 21.76
N THR A 69 -8.79 36.13 22.78
CA THR A 69 -7.47 36.64 23.17
C THR A 69 -6.48 35.46 23.17
N SER A 70 -5.26 35.66 22.69
CA SER A 70 -4.20 34.66 22.78
C SER A 70 -3.83 34.35 24.23
N GLY A 71 -3.34 33.13 24.51
CA GLY A 71 -2.93 32.70 25.84
C GLY A 71 -3.49 31.35 26.28
N SER A 72 -3.44 31.10 27.59
CA SER A 72 -3.75 29.79 28.17
C SER A 72 -5.13 29.76 28.85
N TYR A 73 -5.85 28.67 28.67
CA TYR A 73 -7.21 28.44 29.16
C TYR A 73 -7.35 27.05 29.76
N LYS A 74 -8.25 26.92 30.74
CA LYS A 74 -8.59 25.63 31.37
C LYS A 74 -10.05 25.29 31.11
N VAL A 75 -10.34 24.03 30.81
CA VAL A 75 -11.67 23.49 30.56
C VAL A 75 -11.93 22.37 31.56
N VAL A 76 -13.01 22.47 32.34
CA VAL A 76 -13.32 21.56 33.46
C VAL A 76 -14.79 21.18 33.47
N GLY A 77 -15.10 19.92 33.79
CA GLY A 77 -16.49 19.46 33.96
C GLY A 77 -17.21 19.28 32.63
N ASN A 78 -18.51 19.57 32.59
CA ASN A 78 -19.35 19.30 31.43
C ASN A 78 -19.24 20.45 30.39
N VAL A 79 -18.18 20.45 29.59
CA VAL A 79 -18.00 21.45 28.52
C VAL A 79 -18.27 20.80 27.17
N GLY A 80 -19.31 21.27 26.49
CA GLY A 80 -19.68 20.77 25.17
C GLY A 80 -18.87 21.42 24.05
N TRP A 81 -18.54 22.70 24.18
CA TRP A 81 -18.03 23.47 23.05
C TRP A 81 -17.13 24.65 23.46
N LEU A 82 -16.08 24.88 22.69
CA LEU A 82 -15.16 25.99 22.80
C LEU A 82 -14.77 26.48 21.40
N THR A 83 -14.88 27.77 21.13
CA THR A 83 -14.35 28.37 19.90
C THR A 83 -13.17 29.29 20.16
N VAL A 84 -12.21 29.31 19.24
CA VAL A 84 -11.04 30.19 19.24
C VAL A 84 -10.99 30.96 17.94
N GLY A 85 -10.97 32.29 18.01
CA GLY A 85 -10.85 33.14 16.83
C GLY A 85 -10.91 34.61 17.18
N SER A 86 -10.66 35.48 16.20
CA SER A 86 -10.71 36.93 16.43
C SER A 86 -12.15 37.43 16.62
N ASP A 87 -12.34 38.42 17.50
CA ASP A 87 -13.56 39.22 17.61
C ASP A 87 -13.44 40.59 16.93
N SER A 88 -12.42 40.78 16.08
CA SER A 88 -12.22 42.03 15.33
C SER A 88 -13.38 42.29 14.38
N GLY A 89 -14.36 43.07 14.84
CA GLY A 89 -15.45 43.59 14.01
C GLY A 89 -14.95 44.55 12.92
N THR A 90 -13.71 45.06 13.01
CA THR A 90 -13.09 45.96 12.04
C THR A 90 -12.40 45.25 10.89
N THR A 91 -12.04 43.97 11.07
CA THR A 91 -11.46 43.12 10.01
C THR A 91 -12.07 41.71 10.08
N PRO A 92 -13.35 41.55 9.69
CA PRO A 92 -13.95 40.22 9.59
C PRO A 92 -13.11 39.34 8.66
N GLY A 93 -12.80 38.11 9.07
CA GLY A 93 -11.99 37.20 8.27
C GLY A 93 -10.49 37.18 8.59
N VAL A 94 -10.05 37.69 9.74
CA VAL A 94 -8.65 37.54 10.18
C VAL A 94 -8.60 36.56 11.36
N PRO A 95 -7.77 35.49 11.30
CA PRO A 95 -7.60 34.58 12.44
C PRO A 95 -7.02 35.30 13.67
N LEU A 96 -7.14 34.68 14.85
CA LEU A 96 -6.54 35.25 16.07
C LEU A 96 -5.01 35.32 15.92
N ASP A 97 -4.43 36.51 16.10
CA ASP A 97 -3.00 36.74 15.98
C ASP A 97 -2.29 36.37 17.30
N GLY A 98 -1.82 35.12 17.39
CA GLY A 98 -1.10 34.59 18.55
C GLY A 98 -1.53 33.19 18.97
N ALA A 99 -0.68 32.52 19.75
CA ALA A 99 -0.91 31.13 20.15
C ALA A 99 -1.99 31.00 21.23
N VAL A 100 -2.73 29.89 21.22
CA VAL A 100 -3.72 29.54 22.24
C VAL A 100 -3.43 28.16 22.81
N THR A 101 -3.41 28.04 24.13
CA THR A 101 -3.25 26.76 24.84
C THR A 101 -4.52 26.45 25.61
N ILE A 102 -5.09 25.28 25.40
CA ILE A 102 -6.30 24.80 26.07
C ILE A 102 -5.97 23.51 26.81
N ASN A 103 -6.13 23.52 28.14
CA ASN A 103 -6.07 22.31 28.95
C ASN A 103 -7.49 21.84 29.27
N ALA A 104 -7.93 20.80 28.56
CA ALA A 104 -9.21 20.13 28.74
C ALA A 104 -9.09 18.75 29.41
N ALA A 105 -7.97 18.47 30.09
CA ALA A 105 -7.73 17.20 30.76
C ALA A 105 -8.75 16.88 31.87
N ALA A 106 -9.42 17.91 32.41
CA ALA A 106 -10.43 17.78 33.46
C ALA A 106 -11.87 17.95 32.94
N SER A 107 -12.07 17.97 31.62
CA SER A 107 -13.41 17.89 31.03
C SER A 107 -13.97 16.47 31.18
N THR A 108 -15.26 16.36 31.47
CA THR A 108 -15.95 15.08 31.73
C THR A 108 -16.99 14.74 30.68
N ALA A 109 -17.17 15.60 29.67
CA ALA A 109 -18.15 15.42 28.60
C ALA A 109 -17.46 15.52 27.24
N THR A 110 -18.14 15.03 26.20
CA THR A 110 -17.67 15.16 24.82
C THR A 110 -17.40 16.63 24.50
N THR A 111 -16.16 16.96 24.16
CA THR A 111 -15.71 18.35 24.01
C THR A 111 -15.41 18.66 22.55
N THR A 112 -16.03 19.71 22.01
CA THR A 112 -15.72 20.23 20.67
C THR A 112 -14.89 21.52 20.80
N VAL A 113 -13.71 21.55 20.17
CA VAL A 113 -12.87 22.74 20.07
C VAL A 113 -12.74 23.13 18.60
N LEU A 114 -13.24 24.32 18.25
CA LEU A 114 -13.15 24.89 16.89
C LEU A 114 -12.31 26.15 16.92
N GLY A 115 -11.12 26.10 16.35
CA GLY A 115 -10.15 27.16 16.49
C GLY A 115 -9.49 27.59 15.19
N GLY A 116 -9.11 28.87 15.13
CA GLY A 116 -8.28 29.44 14.08
C GLY A 116 -7.39 30.54 14.67
N ALA A 117 -6.10 30.25 14.79
CA ALA A 117 -5.12 31.18 15.32
C ALA A 117 -3.82 31.08 14.52
N THR A 118 -3.29 32.20 14.02
CA THR A 118 -2.05 32.20 13.21
C THR A 118 -0.85 31.70 13.99
N GLY A 119 -0.86 31.86 15.32
CA GLY A 119 0.15 31.34 16.23
C GLY A 119 -0.02 29.87 16.62
N GLY A 120 -1.04 29.20 16.07
CA GLY A 120 -1.37 27.81 16.36
C GLY A 120 -2.15 27.60 17.67
N ILE A 121 -2.74 26.42 17.79
CA ILE A 121 -3.54 26.00 18.95
C ILE A 121 -2.96 24.73 19.54
N VAL A 122 -2.71 24.73 20.85
CA VAL A 122 -2.30 23.57 21.63
C VAL A 122 -3.49 23.08 22.46
N LEU A 123 -4.02 21.91 22.15
CA LEU A 123 -5.07 21.25 22.93
C LEU A 123 -4.49 20.04 23.69
N GLN A 124 -4.56 20.11 25.01
CA GLN A 124 -4.39 18.94 25.88
C GLN A 124 -5.77 18.40 26.28
N ALA A 125 -6.16 17.30 25.66
CA ALA A 125 -7.38 16.56 25.99
C ALA A 125 -7.18 15.64 27.21
N GLY A 126 -8.31 15.22 27.79
CA GLY A 126 -8.37 14.22 28.85
C GLY A 126 -8.84 12.87 28.31
N ASN A 127 -9.57 12.13 29.14
CA ASN A 127 -10.11 10.80 28.81
C ASN A 127 -11.47 10.84 28.09
N GLN A 128 -11.96 12.02 27.75
CA GLN A 128 -13.22 12.23 27.08
C GLN A 128 -13.08 12.04 25.57
N ASP A 129 -14.21 11.76 24.91
CA ASP A 129 -14.32 11.87 23.45
C ASP A 129 -14.37 13.33 23.02
N GLY A 130 -14.13 13.61 21.74
CA GLY A 130 -14.29 14.97 21.26
C GLY A 130 -14.00 15.23 19.80
N THR A 131 -13.97 16.50 19.47
CA THR A 131 -13.62 17.00 18.15
C THR A 131 -12.67 18.18 18.30
N PHE A 132 -11.58 18.17 17.55
CA PHE A 132 -10.62 19.26 17.49
C PHE A 132 -10.42 19.70 16.05
N PHE A 133 -10.67 20.97 15.79
CA PHE A 133 -10.38 21.62 14.51
C PHE A 133 -9.49 22.83 14.78
N ALA A 134 -8.26 22.84 14.27
CA ALA A 134 -7.25 23.84 14.62
C ALA A 134 -7.04 24.93 13.54
N GLY A 135 -7.29 24.59 12.28
CA GLY A 135 -7.30 25.54 11.16
C GLY A 135 -5.90 25.83 10.61
N THR A 136 -5.40 27.04 10.82
CA THR A 136 -4.10 27.49 10.29
C THR A 136 -3.07 27.59 11.41
N GLY A 137 -1.78 27.57 11.07
CA GLY A 137 -0.69 27.74 12.03
C GLY A 137 -0.17 26.37 12.51
N ASN A 138 0.87 26.36 13.34
CA ASN A 138 1.44 25.10 13.84
C ASN A 138 0.68 24.68 15.11
N ASN A 139 -0.21 23.71 14.96
CA ASN A 139 -1.11 23.23 16.00
C ASN A 139 -0.58 21.98 16.68
N GLN A 140 -1.07 21.74 17.88
CA GLN A 140 -0.72 20.56 18.66
C GLN A 140 -1.96 19.96 19.32
N PHE A 141 -2.11 18.64 19.21
CA PHE A 141 -3.09 17.88 19.97
C PHE A 141 -2.41 16.80 20.78
N THR A 142 -2.78 16.73 22.05
CA THR A 142 -2.35 15.67 22.96
C THR A 142 -3.58 15.06 23.61
N GLY A 143 -3.90 13.82 23.23
CA GLY A 143 -4.95 13.00 23.81
C GLY A 143 -4.46 12.12 24.97
N GLN A 144 -5.42 11.52 25.69
CA GLN A 144 -5.18 10.42 26.64
C GLN A 144 -5.97 9.20 26.17
N ALA A 145 -7.01 8.78 26.90
CA ALA A 145 -8.01 7.87 26.37
C ALA A 145 -9.14 8.64 25.66
N GLY A 146 -9.87 7.99 24.75
CA GLY A 146 -11.10 8.53 24.16
C GLY A 146 -11.04 8.62 22.64
N ASN A 147 -12.21 8.80 22.03
CA ASN A 147 -12.36 8.83 20.58
C ASN A 147 -12.40 10.28 20.09
N TRP A 148 -11.43 10.67 19.25
CA TRP A 148 -11.33 12.03 18.75
C TRP A 148 -11.42 12.12 17.23
N SER A 149 -12.20 13.10 16.76
CA SER A 149 -12.10 13.60 15.38
C SER A 149 -11.20 14.83 15.36
N ILE A 150 -10.07 14.74 14.68
CA ILE A 150 -8.99 15.71 14.72
C ILE A 150 -8.75 16.23 13.30
N THR A 151 -8.73 17.54 13.12
CA THR A 151 -8.32 18.19 11.87
C THR A 151 -7.36 19.31 12.18
N MET A 152 -6.12 19.19 11.73
CA MET A 152 -5.07 20.17 12.03
C MET A 152 -5.09 21.32 11.03
N GLY A 153 -5.11 21.01 9.73
CA GLY A 153 -5.28 22.00 8.67
C GLY A 153 -3.95 22.38 8.03
N ASP A 154 -3.66 23.68 7.91
CA ASP A 154 -2.43 24.15 7.28
C ASP A 154 -1.39 24.49 8.35
N GLY A 155 -0.21 23.89 8.27
CA GLY A 155 0.89 24.14 9.21
C GLY A 155 1.82 22.95 9.29
N ASN A 156 2.81 23.03 10.19
CA ASN A 156 3.54 21.85 10.64
C ASN A 156 3.00 21.49 12.02
N ASP A 157 2.09 20.52 12.05
CA ASP A 157 1.30 20.17 13.23
C ASP A 157 1.85 18.93 13.95
N THR A 158 1.56 18.83 15.25
CA THR A 158 1.92 17.67 16.07
C THR A 158 0.67 17.02 16.65
N VAL A 159 0.51 15.72 16.47
CA VAL A 159 -0.61 14.95 17.00
C VAL A 159 -0.07 13.80 17.83
N MET A 160 -0.40 13.76 19.11
CA MET A 160 -0.28 12.56 19.94
C MET A 160 -1.71 12.14 20.28
N SER A 161 -2.27 11.18 19.54
CA SER A 161 -3.71 10.88 19.62
C SER A 161 -4.12 10.28 20.96
N GLY A 162 -3.19 9.57 21.61
CA GLY A 162 -3.52 8.70 22.73
C GLY A 162 -4.31 7.47 22.29
N ASP A 163 -4.79 6.70 23.27
CA ASP A 163 -5.54 5.47 23.06
C ASP A 163 -7.01 5.77 22.71
N GLY A 164 -7.60 4.93 21.87
CA GLY A 164 -9.01 5.03 21.48
C GLY A 164 -9.18 4.87 19.98
N SER A 165 -10.37 5.23 19.48
CA SER A 165 -10.63 5.25 18.04
C SER A 165 -10.60 6.68 17.52
N ASN A 166 -9.47 7.06 16.91
CA ASN A 166 -9.26 8.44 16.46
C ASN A 166 -9.35 8.56 14.94
N THR A 167 -9.91 9.65 14.45
CA THR A 167 -9.91 10.03 13.04
C THR A 167 -9.14 11.33 12.88
N ILE A 168 -8.04 11.32 12.14
CA ILE A 168 -7.10 12.43 12.01
C ILE A 168 -7.00 12.84 10.55
N ALA A 169 -7.32 14.10 10.26
CA ALA A 169 -6.93 14.78 9.03
C ALA A 169 -5.74 15.68 9.35
N ALA A 170 -4.55 15.26 8.91
CA ALA A 170 -3.31 16.00 9.16
C ALA A 170 -3.29 17.33 8.40
N GLY A 171 -3.82 17.33 7.18
CA GLY A 171 -3.78 18.50 6.30
C GLY A 171 -2.45 18.62 5.56
N LEU A 172 -2.06 19.85 5.25
CA LEU A 172 -0.84 20.14 4.49
C LEU A 172 0.37 20.30 5.41
N GLY A 173 1.54 20.56 4.82
CA GLY A 173 2.79 20.79 5.57
C GLY A 173 3.52 19.51 5.95
N SER A 174 4.34 19.59 6.99
CA SER A 174 5.10 18.46 7.53
C SER A 174 4.68 18.20 8.97
N ASN A 175 3.79 17.23 9.13
CA ASN A 175 3.15 16.91 10.40
C ASN A 175 3.85 15.73 11.09
N VAL A 176 3.79 15.70 12.42
CA VAL A 176 4.26 14.58 13.23
C VAL A 176 3.06 13.98 13.94
N ILE A 177 2.77 12.71 13.67
CA ILE A 177 1.58 12.01 14.16
C ILE A 177 2.02 10.74 14.87
N ASP A 178 1.80 10.70 16.18
CA ASP A 178 1.98 9.51 17.01
C ASP A 178 0.61 8.96 17.44
N LEU A 179 0.33 7.74 16.99
CA LEU A 179 -0.92 7.04 17.24
C LEU A 179 -0.77 6.11 18.43
N GLY A 180 -1.71 6.21 19.37
CA GLY A 180 -1.85 5.26 20.46
C GLY A 180 -2.52 3.95 20.03
N LEU A 181 -2.90 3.15 21.02
CA LEU A 181 -3.62 1.91 20.80
C LEU A 181 -5.07 2.18 20.34
N GLY A 182 -5.76 1.12 19.93
CA GLY A 182 -7.14 1.20 19.44
C GLY A 182 -7.21 1.15 17.92
N VAL A 183 -8.21 1.83 17.34
CA VAL A 183 -8.48 1.79 15.89
C VAL A 183 -8.41 3.21 15.34
N ASN A 184 -7.32 3.57 14.67
CA ASN A 184 -7.16 4.93 14.17
C ASN A 184 -7.21 5.01 12.64
N PHE A 185 -7.75 6.12 12.16
CA PHE A 185 -7.84 6.48 10.75
C PHE A 185 -7.09 7.78 10.55
N VAL A 186 -6.08 7.79 9.67
CA VAL A 186 -5.31 8.99 9.33
C VAL A 186 -5.46 9.28 7.85
N HIS A 187 -5.75 10.53 7.52
CA HIS A 187 -5.62 11.07 6.18
C HIS A 187 -4.51 12.13 6.17
N SER A 188 -3.44 11.84 5.43
CA SER A 188 -2.28 12.70 5.28
C SER A 188 -2.21 13.23 3.84
N ALA A 189 -2.09 14.55 3.71
CA ALA A 189 -1.92 15.23 2.43
C ALA A 189 -0.56 15.93 2.31
N GLY A 190 0.23 15.92 3.38
CA GLY A 190 1.55 16.54 3.47
C GLY A 190 2.72 15.57 3.36
N GLN A 191 3.89 16.04 3.78
CA GLN A 191 5.11 15.26 3.95
C GLN A 191 5.26 14.93 5.43
N ASP A 192 4.56 13.88 5.87
CA ASP A 192 4.31 13.64 7.30
C ASP A 192 5.18 12.51 7.85
N THR A 193 5.39 12.52 9.16
CA THR A 193 5.90 11.37 9.92
C THR A 193 4.77 10.77 10.74
N ILE A 194 4.43 9.51 10.48
CA ILE A 194 3.32 8.82 11.13
C ILE A 194 3.86 7.57 11.83
N THR A 195 3.69 7.50 13.15
CA THR A 195 4.16 6.39 13.97
C THR A 195 3.03 5.73 14.75
N ALA A 196 3.07 4.41 14.86
CA ALA A 196 2.22 3.62 15.75
C ALA A 196 2.95 2.35 16.16
N SER A 197 2.94 2.02 17.45
CA SER A 197 3.58 0.79 17.96
C SER A 197 2.63 -0.41 18.07
N GLY A 198 1.31 -0.19 17.98
CA GLY A 198 0.29 -1.23 18.07
C GLY A 198 -1.09 -0.69 17.72
N GLY A 199 -2.14 -1.47 18.00
CA GLY A 199 -3.50 -1.16 17.53
C GLY A 199 -3.70 -1.44 16.04
N VAL A 200 -4.91 -1.18 15.54
CA VAL A 200 -5.24 -1.30 14.11
C VAL A 200 -5.20 0.09 13.51
N GLN A 201 -4.34 0.27 12.51
CA GLN A 201 -4.09 1.58 11.92
C GLN A 201 -4.50 1.57 10.46
N THR A 202 -5.33 2.52 10.05
CA THR A 202 -5.64 2.78 8.64
C THR A 202 -5.10 4.14 8.26
N VAL A 203 -4.10 4.19 7.39
CA VAL A 203 -3.45 5.44 6.96
C VAL A 203 -3.67 5.61 5.45
N THR A 204 -4.30 6.71 5.06
CA THR A 204 -4.42 7.14 3.67
C THR A 204 -3.43 8.27 3.40
N LEU A 205 -2.58 8.06 2.41
CA LEU A 205 -1.58 9.02 1.96
C LEU A 205 -2.01 9.59 0.61
N SER A 206 -2.10 10.92 0.53
CA SER A 206 -2.40 11.66 -0.71
C SER A 206 -1.31 12.65 -1.08
N GLY A 207 -0.41 12.98 -0.13
CA GLY A 207 0.84 13.69 -0.37
C GLY A 207 1.99 12.75 -0.74
N ALA A 208 3.14 13.31 -1.07
CA ALA A 208 4.38 12.57 -1.33
C ALA A 208 5.37 12.72 -0.17
N GLY A 209 6.42 11.90 -0.11
CA GLY A 209 7.55 12.04 0.82
C GLY A 209 7.28 11.78 2.31
N SER A 210 6.15 11.14 2.66
CA SER A 210 5.83 10.76 4.04
C SER A 210 6.65 9.56 4.51
N THR A 211 6.98 9.54 5.80
CA THR A 211 7.56 8.39 6.50
C THR A 211 6.52 7.78 7.43
N VAL A 212 6.20 6.51 7.21
CA VAL A 212 5.18 5.76 7.95
C VAL A 212 5.83 4.57 8.63
N LEU A 213 5.69 4.47 9.95
CA LEU A 213 6.15 3.34 10.76
C LEU A 213 5.00 2.85 11.62
N LEU A 214 4.39 1.73 11.23
CA LEU A 214 3.23 1.17 11.92
C LEU A 214 3.54 -0.24 12.42
N GLY A 215 2.84 -0.65 13.48
CA GLY A 215 2.84 -2.01 13.98
C GLY A 215 2.09 -2.99 13.07
N GLU A 216 1.78 -4.15 13.63
CA GLU A 216 1.01 -5.20 12.95
C GLU A 216 -0.44 -4.77 12.64
N ASN A 217 -1.12 -5.51 11.78
CA ASN A 217 -2.53 -5.32 11.43
C ASN A 217 -2.84 -3.91 10.90
N SER A 218 -1.89 -3.34 10.14
CA SER A 218 -2.02 -2.00 9.57
C SER A 218 -2.45 -2.05 8.11
N LEU A 219 -3.24 -1.08 7.70
CA LEU A 219 -3.60 -0.81 6.32
C LEU A 219 -3.06 0.55 5.90
N VAL A 220 -2.21 0.59 4.87
CA VAL A 220 -1.77 1.83 4.24
C VAL A 220 -2.35 1.90 2.83
N ILE A 221 -3.08 2.97 2.54
CA ILE A 221 -3.62 3.26 1.21
C ILE A 221 -2.85 4.46 0.67
N ASP A 222 -2.01 4.24 -0.33
CA ASP A 222 -1.17 5.25 -0.92
C ASP A 222 -1.67 5.64 -2.32
N SER A 223 -2.03 6.92 -2.44
CA SER A 223 -2.36 7.58 -3.70
C SER A 223 -1.32 8.64 -4.10
N GLY A 224 -0.31 8.83 -3.25
CA GLY A 224 0.84 9.67 -3.51
C GLY A 224 1.98 8.87 -4.12
N GLY A 225 3.20 9.28 -3.83
CA GLY A 225 4.39 8.54 -4.22
C GLY A 225 5.62 8.98 -3.44
N THR A 226 6.72 8.26 -3.62
CA THR A 226 8.00 8.48 -2.91
C THR A 226 7.89 8.37 -1.38
N GLN A 227 6.97 7.54 -0.90
CA GLN A 227 6.79 7.27 0.51
C GLN A 227 7.84 6.31 1.03
N LYS A 228 8.13 6.41 2.34
CA LYS A 228 8.84 5.37 3.08
C LYS A 228 7.87 4.71 4.06
N ILE A 229 7.41 3.52 3.72
CA ILE A 229 6.39 2.79 4.48
C ILE A 229 7.04 1.58 5.14
N THR A 230 6.91 1.47 6.45
CA THR A 230 7.35 0.32 7.24
C THR A 230 6.18 -0.15 8.10
N VAL A 231 5.78 -1.41 7.95
CA VAL A 231 4.65 -1.99 8.69
C VAL A 231 5.00 -3.34 9.31
N GLY A 232 4.27 -3.73 10.36
CA GLY A 232 4.40 -5.03 11.01
C GLY A 232 3.71 -6.17 10.25
N GLY A 233 3.57 -7.32 10.91
CA GLY A 233 2.88 -8.50 10.37
C GLY A 233 1.40 -8.25 10.08
N ALA A 234 0.80 -9.14 9.30
CA ALA A 234 -0.60 -9.10 8.87
C ALA A 234 -1.05 -7.74 8.31
N SER A 235 -0.12 -6.97 7.74
CA SER A 235 -0.37 -5.64 7.21
C SER A 235 -0.54 -5.65 5.70
N THR A 236 -1.28 -4.67 5.19
CA THR A 236 -1.49 -4.46 3.75
C THR A 236 -1.09 -3.04 3.36
N VAL A 237 -0.32 -2.92 2.28
CA VAL A 237 -0.03 -1.64 1.63
C VAL A 237 -0.65 -1.66 0.24
N VAL A 238 -1.43 -0.65 -0.11
CA VAL A 238 -2.18 -0.56 -1.37
C VAL A 238 -1.78 0.69 -2.13
N GLY A 239 -1.46 0.54 -3.42
CA GLY A 239 -1.19 1.64 -4.35
C GLY A 239 0.25 2.14 -4.31
N GLY A 240 0.40 3.43 -4.60
CA GLY A 240 1.68 4.13 -4.55
C GLY A 240 2.55 4.03 -5.81
N VAL A 241 3.46 5.00 -5.94
CA VAL A 241 4.42 5.13 -7.04
C VAL A 241 5.81 5.46 -6.47
N SER A 242 6.82 4.68 -6.83
CA SER A 242 8.22 4.89 -6.45
C SER A 242 8.44 4.90 -4.94
N ASP A 243 7.70 4.07 -4.21
CA ASP A 243 7.79 3.99 -2.75
C ASP A 243 8.86 3.00 -2.31
N THR A 244 9.31 3.17 -1.07
CA THR A 244 10.05 2.15 -0.35
C THR A 244 9.12 1.52 0.69
N ILE A 245 8.73 0.27 0.46
CA ILE A 245 7.82 -0.49 1.31
C ILE A 245 8.62 -1.59 2.01
N THR A 246 8.58 -1.64 3.33
CA THR A 246 9.26 -2.64 4.15
C THR A 246 8.28 -3.35 5.08
N MET A 247 8.14 -4.66 4.89
CA MET A 247 7.40 -5.55 5.77
C MET A 247 8.34 -6.12 6.83
N THR A 248 8.02 -5.87 8.09
CA THR A 248 8.86 -6.30 9.23
C THR A 248 8.32 -7.51 9.98
N GLY A 249 7.08 -7.92 9.68
CA GLY A 249 6.46 -9.10 10.30
C GLY A 249 6.71 -10.40 9.54
N THR A 250 6.00 -11.44 9.98
CA THR A 250 6.05 -12.80 9.41
C THR A 250 5.23 -12.96 8.13
N ASP A 251 4.33 -12.03 7.86
CA ASP A 251 3.44 -12.00 6.71
C ASP A 251 3.07 -10.56 6.33
N GLY A 252 2.77 -10.34 5.06
CA GLY A 252 2.34 -9.04 4.56
C GLY A 252 1.81 -9.12 3.14
N THR A 253 1.04 -8.09 2.75
CA THR A 253 0.52 -7.95 1.38
C THR A 253 0.86 -6.58 0.82
N VAL A 254 1.31 -6.53 -0.44
CA VAL A 254 1.38 -5.29 -1.22
C VAL A 254 0.51 -5.43 -2.46
N GLU A 255 -0.44 -4.52 -2.64
CA GLU A 255 -1.25 -4.41 -3.84
C GLU A 255 -0.86 -3.14 -4.60
N GLY A 256 -0.50 -3.22 -5.87
CA GLY A 256 0.03 -2.08 -6.62
C GLY A 256 1.53 -1.84 -6.37
N GLY A 257 1.95 -0.58 -6.28
CA GLY A 257 3.36 -0.20 -6.09
C GLY A 257 4.12 -0.08 -7.41
N GLN A 258 3.75 0.91 -8.22
CA GLN A 258 4.42 1.16 -9.50
C GLN A 258 5.84 1.69 -9.27
N GLY A 259 6.86 1.02 -9.80
CA GLY A 259 8.25 1.42 -9.64
C GLY A 259 8.73 1.36 -8.19
N SER A 260 7.99 0.69 -7.30
CA SER A 260 8.29 0.65 -5.88
C SER A 260 9.34 -0.40 -5.56
N THR A 261 10.13 -0.13 -4.51
CA THR A 261 11.02 -1.09 -3.88
C THR A 261 10.29 -1.71 -2.69
N ILE A 262 10.14 -3.03 -2.70
CA ILE A 262 9.36 -3.78 -1.72
C ILE A 262 10.28 -4.82 -1.06
N SER A 263 10.31 -4.86 0.27
CA SER A 263 11.11 -5.84 1.00
C SER A 263 10.36 -6.53 2.14
N ALA A 264 10.66 -7.81 2.35
CA ALA A 264 10.18 -8.62 3.48
C ALA A 264 11.30 -9.54 3.98
N THR A 265 11.97 -9.11 5.05
CA THR A 265 13.18 -9.80 5.55
C THR A 265 12.86 -11.02 6.41
N TYR A 266 11.77 -10.97 7.19
CA TYR A 266 11.49 -11.94 8.25
C TYR A 266 10.33 -12.88 7.96
N GLY A 267 9.63 -12.69 6.84
CA GLY A 267 8.34 -13.29 6.62
C GLY A 267 7.99 -13.46 5.16
N ASN A 268 6.85 -14.13 4.95
CA ASN A 268 6.30 -14.38 3.64
C ASN A 268 5.65 -13.10 3.10
N LEU A 269 5.66 -12.93 1.78
CA LEU A 269 5.08 -11.77 1.13
C LEU A 269 4.13 -12.21 0.01
N GLN A 270 2.95 -11.61 -0.02
CA GLN A 270 2.11 -11.62 -1.22
C GLN A 270 2.19 -10.26 -1.91
N THR A 271 2.36 -10.27 -3.23
CA THR A 271 2.22 -9.08 -4.06
C THR A 271 1.13 -9.29 -5.11
N THR A 272 0.34 -8.26 -5.37
CA THR A 272 -0.72 -8.25 -6.39
C THR A 272 -0.61 -7.01 -7.26
N ASN A 273 -0.71 -7.15 -8.58
CA ASN A 273 -0.80 -6.04 -9.54
C ASN A 273 0.33 -4.99 -9.41
N THR A 274 1.54 -5.41 -9.07
CA THR A 274 2.74 -4.54 -9.09
C THR A 274 3.09 -4.15 -10.53
N ASP A 275 3.79 -3.04 -10.74
CA ASP A 275 4.26 -2.63 -12.07
C ASP A 275 5.69 -2.12 -11.98
N ALA A 276 6.61 -2.73 -12.74
CA ALA A 276 8.03 -2.38 -12.74
C ALA A 276 8.67 -2.33 -11.33
N ALA A 277 8.29 -3.26 -10.44
CA ALA A 277 8.71 -3.26 -9.05
C ALA A 277 10.07 -3.95 -8.83
N SER A 278 10.77 -3.58 -7.76
CA SER A 278 11.94 -4.29 -7.25
C SER A 278 11.58 -4.95 -5.92
N ILE A 279 11.58 -6.28 -5.87
CA ILE A 279 11.06 -7.06 -4.74
C ILE A 279 12.18 -7.90 -4.13
N THR A 280 12.35 -7.84 -2.81
CA THR A 280 13.32 -8.67 -2.08
C THR A 280 12.66 -9.37 -0.89
N VAL A 281 12.58 -10.70 -0.92
CA VAL A 281 11.92 -11.51 0.10
C VAL A 281 12.85 -12.64 0.52
N LEU A 282 13.26 -12.72 1.78
CA LEU A 282 14.17 -13.81 2.20
C LEU A 282 13.46 -15.16 2.39
N GLN A 283 12.13 -15.16 2.45
CA GLN A 283 11.28 -16.34 2.64
C GLN A 283 10.44 -16.60 1.37
N ASP A 284 9.18 -17.01 1.53
CA ASP A 284 8.27 -17.27 0.42
C ASP A 284 7.66 -15.98 -0.15
N LEU A 285 7.72 -15.85 -1.48
CA LEU A 285 6.98 -14.87 -2.25
C LEU A 285 5.83 -15.53 -3.01
N THR A 286 4.63 -14.97 -2.88
CA THR A 286 3.54 -15.18 -3.83
C THR A 286 3.36 -13.92 -4.67
N PHE A 287 3.62 -14.00 -5.97
CA PHE A 287 3.49 -12.88 -6.90
C PHE A 287 2.30 -13.10 -7.83
N ILE A 288 1.39 -12.13 -7.91
CA ILE A 288 0.16 -12.26 -8.69
C ILE A 288 -0.03 -11.05 -9.60
N GLY A 289 0.02 -11.29 -10.91
CA GLY A 289 -0.53 -10.36 -11.90
C GLY A 289 0.28 -9.10 -12.15
N GLY A 290 1.49 -8.96 -11.65
CA GLY A 290 2.31 -7.78 -11.91
C GLY A 290 2.84 -7.67 -13.34
N THR A 291 3.23 -6.47 -13.75
CA THR A 291 3.63 -6.09 -15.12
C THR A 291 4.97 -5.34 -15.16
N GLY A 292 5.45 -5.04 -16.37
CA GLY A 292 6.64 -4.23 -16.58
C GLY A 292 7.94 -4.93 -16.17
N GLN A 293 9.05 -4.18 -16.17
CA GLN A 293 10.37 -4.68 -15.76
C GLN A 293 10.41 -4.93 -14.25
N THR A 294 10.08 -6.15 -13.83
CA THR A 294 10.04 -6.51 -12.41
C THR A 294 11.29 -7.30 -12.05
N HIS A 295 11.97 -6.92 -10.98
CA HIS A 295 13.11 -7.65 -10.44
C HIS A 295 12.71 -8.31 -9.13
N VAL A 296 12.94 -9.62 -9.01
CA VAL A 296 12.61 -10.39 -7.82
C VAL A 296 13.86 -11.09 -7.31
N THR A 297 14.19 -10.84 -6.05
CA THR A 297 15.09 -11.67 -5.28
C THR A 297 14.30 -12.38 -4.19
N ALA A 298 14.21 -13.71 -4.25
CA ALA A 298 13.43 -14.49 -3.29
C ALA A 298 14.21 -15.69 -2.73
N GLY A 299 13.80 -16.20 -1.56
CA GLY A 299 14.18 -17.54 -1.13
C GLY A 299 13.45 -18.58 -1.97
N HIS A 300 12.13 -18.50 -1.99
CA HIS A 300 11.27 -19.29 -2.87
C HIS A 300 10.15 -18.41 -3.44
N ALA A 301 9.75 -18.64 -4.69
CA ALA A 301 8.64 -17.90 -5.30
C ALA A 301 7.63 -18.77 -6.04
N THR A 302 6.36 -18.45 -5.82
CA THR A 302 5.24 -18.84 -6.67
C THR A 302 4.74 -17.61 -7.42
N ILE A 303 4.84 -17.63 -8.75
CA ILE A 303 4.59 -16.49 -9.61
C ILE A 303 3.47 -16.81 -10.58
N PHE A 304 2.46 -15.96 -10.60
CA PHE A 304 1.38 -15.95 -11.58
C PHE A 304 1.54 -14.70 -12.45
N GLY A 305 2.10 -14.85 -13.64
CA GLY A 305 2.41 -13.73 -14.54
C GLY A 305 1.16 -13.08 -15.16
N SER A 306 1.31 -11.89 -15.72
CA SER A 306 0.27 -11.24 -16.54
C SER A 306 0.87 -10.66 -17.82
N ASN A 307 0.00 -10.27 -18.76
CA ASN A 307 0.42 -9.70 -20.03
C ASN A 307 1.30 -8.45 -19.83
N GLY A 308 2.50 -8.46 -20.41
CA GLY A 308 3.46 -7.37 -20.32
C GLY A 308 4.41 -7.50 -19.12
N LEU A 309 4.42 -8.63 -18.41
CA LEU A 309 5.45 -8.92 -17.42
C LEU A 309 6.79 -9.23 -18.09
N ASP A 310 7.83 -8.50 -17.69
CA ASP A 310 9.22 -8.84 -17.97
C ASP A 310 9.95 -8.99 -16.64
N MET A 311 10.07 -10.23 -16.18
CA MET A 311 10.59 -10.55 -14.86
C MET A 311 12.03 -11.03 -14.93
N SER A 312 12.93 -10.39 -14.16
CA SER A 312 14.21 -10.98 -13.77
C SER A 312 14.09 -11.60 -12.39
N LEU A 313 14.57 -12.84 -12.26
CA LEU A 313 14.39 -13.68 -11.08
C LEU A 313 15.75 -14.19 -10.57
N ASP A 314 16.07 -13.83 -9.33
CA ASP A 314 17.29 -14.23 -8.63
C ASP A 314 16.94 -14.98 -7.32
N MET A 315 17.13 -16.30 -7.34
CA MET A 315 16.86 -17.16 -6.19
C MET A 315 18.11 -17.37 -5.34
N THR A 316 18.03 -16.99 -4.06
CA THR A 316 19.21 -16.81 -3.20
C THR A 316 19.32 -17.75 -2.00
N ASP A 317 18.25 -18.47 -1.62
CA ASP A 317 18.26 -19.38 -0.46
C ASP A 317 17.34 -20.61 -0.67
N ALA A 318 17.78 -21.79 -0.22
CA ALA A 318 17.05 -23.07 -0.29
C ALA A 318 16.81 -23.72 1.08
N THR A 319 16.92 -22.96 2.19
CA THR A 319 16.88 -23.51 3.56
C THR A 319 15.55 -24.17 3.98
N THR A 320 14.48 -24.09 3.17
CA THR A 320 13.19 -24.75 3.44
C THR A 320 12.72 -25.68 2.32
N SER A 321 13.33 -26.86 2.19
CA SER A 321 12.83 -28.17 1.66
C SER A 321 11.83 -28.29 0.47
N ALA A 322 11.44 -27.23 -0.22
CA ALA A 322 10.74 -27.24 -1.50
C ALA A 322 11.55 -26.36 -2.44
N THR A 323 12.53 -26.98 -3.10
CA THR A 323 13.62 -26.33 -3.86
C THR A 323 13.19 -25.72 -5.20
N ASP A 324 11.89 -25.76 -5.50
CA ASP A 324 11.38 -25.69 -6.86
C ASP A 324 10.45 -24.49 -6.99
N ASN A 325 10.89 -23.50 -7.76
CA ASN A 325 10.12 -22.29 -7.98
C ASN A 325 9.06 -22.52 -9.04
N LEU A 326 7.85 -22.02 -8.81
CA LEU A 326 6.74 -22.18 -9.75
C LEU A 326 6.46 -20.86 -10.46
N PHE A 327 6.53 -20.87 -11.78
CA PHE A 327 6.01 -19.82 -12.63
C PHE A 327 4.86 -20.35 -13.47
N ALA A 328 3.71 -19.70 -13.38
CA ALA A 328 2.55 -19.96 -14.22
C ALA A 328 2.24 -18.72 -15.06
N ALA A 329 2.44 -18.84 -16.36
CA ALA A 329 2.03 -17.84 -17.33
C ALA A 329 0.49 -17.87 -17.44
N ASN A 330 -0.16 -16.71 -17.29
CA ASN A 330 -1.62 -16.64 -17.46
C ASN A 330 -1.99 -16.42 -18.93
N ALA A 331 -1.86 -15.19 -19.43
CA ALA A 331 -2.16 -14.85 -20.82
C ALA A 331 -1.36 -13.61 -21.24
N GLY A 332 -1.04 -13.52 -22.54
CA GLY A 332 -0.32 -12.41 -23.12
C GLY A 332 1.19 -12.62 -23.23
N ASN A 333 1.89 -11.55 -23.58
CA ASN A 333 3.34 -11.60 -23.76
C ASN A 333 4.03 -11.57 -22.40
N MET A 334 4.92 -12.52 -22.12
CA MET A 334 5.59 -12.66 -20.83
C MET A 334 7.05 -13.08 -21.01
N THR A 335 7.94 -12.49 -20.22
CA THR A 335 9.33 -12.93 -20.07
C THR A 335 9.58 -13.32 -18.62
N LEU A 336 10.19 -14.48 -18.42
CA LEU A 336 10.81 -14.91 -17.18
C LEU A 336 12.29 -15.16 -17.45
N ASP A 337 13.14 -14.29 -16.90
CA ASP A 337 14.58 -14.39 -16.93
C ASP A 337 15.13 -14.87 -15.58
N GLY A 338 15.35 -16.18 -15.47
CA GLY A 338 15.96 -16.84 -14.34
C GLY A 338 17.46 -17.07 -14.46
N ALA A 339 18.17 -16.44 -15.42
CA ALA A 339 19.57 -16.74 -15.71
C ALA A 339 20.53 -16.56 -14.51
N SER A 340 20.14 -15.75 -13.52
CA SER A 340 20.91 -15.53 -12.29
C SER A 340 20.57 -16.52 -11.16
N SER A 341 19.49 -17.28 -11.29
CA SER A 341 19.03 -18.21 -10.26
C SER A 341 19.91 -19.46 -10.18
N ALA A 342 20.29 -19.82 -8.96
CA ALA A 342 21.07 -21.02 -8.69
C ALA A 342 20.21 -22.30 -8.55
N PHE A 343 18.90 -22.13 -8.41
CA PHE A 343 17.92 -23.19 -8.13
C PHE A 343 16.97 -23.41 -9.30
N GLY A 344 16.34 -24.58 -9.34
CA GLY A 344 15.45 -24.99 -10.43
C GLY A 344 14.19 -24.13 -10.53
N ILE A 345 13.80 -23.84 -11.76
CA ILE A 345 12.62 -23.08 -12.15
C ILE A 345 11.69 -24.01 -12.93
N HIS A 346 10.44 -24.09 -12.47
CA HIS A 346 9.35 -24.76 -13.16
C HIS A 346 8.43 -23.71 -13.79
N ALA A 347 8.68 -23.41 -15.06
CA ALA A 347 7.92 -22.42 -15.81
C ALA A 347 6.91 -23.11 -16.74
N PHE A 348 5.64 -22.78 -16.55
CA PHE A 348 4.53 -23.28 -17.34
C PHE A 348 3.92 -22.14 -18.16
N GLY A 349 3.97 -22.28 -19.48
CA GLY A 349 3.28 -21.40 -20.41
C GLY A 349 1.76 -21.49 -20.33
N ASP A 350 1.10 -20.53 -20.95
CA ASP A 350 -0.34 -20.31 -20.90
C ASP A 350 -1.17 -21.50 -21.46
N ASN A 351 -2.44 -21.56 -21.04
CA ASN A 351 -3.35 -22.66 -21.34
C ASN A 351 -4.20 -22.40 -22.59
N ALA A 352 -4.79 -23.46 -23.14
CA ALA A 352 -5.67 -23.36 -24.31
C ALA A 352 -6.76 -22.29 -24.15
N GLY A 353 -7.00 -21.51 -25.21
CA GLY A 353 -7.94 -20.40 -25.23
C GLY A 353 -7.33 -19.03 -24.88
N THR A 354 -6.01 -18.97 -24.68
CA THR A 354 -5.24 -17.72 -24.48
C THR A 354 -4.43 -17.37 -25.72
N THR A 355 -3.67 -16.27 -25.66
CA THR A 355 -2.76 -15.82 -26.73
C THR A 355 -1.57 -15.12 -26.08
N GLY A 356 -0.39 -15.21 -26.69
CA GLY A 356 0.79 -14.46 -26.26
C GLY A 356 2.06 -15.10 -26.78
N ALA A 357 3.18 -14.40 -26.64
CA ALA A 357 4.52 -14.98 -26.79
C ALA A 357 5.19 -15.11 -25.42
N GLN A 358 5.86 -16.23 -25.16
CA GLN A 358 6.55 -16.47 -23.89
C GLN A 358 8.05 -16.60 -24.09
N VAL A 359 8.83 -16.03 -23.18
CA VAL A 359 10.29 -16.23 -23.11
C VAL A 359 10.62 -16.76 -21.73
N PHE A 360 11.14 -17.98 -21.66
CA PHE A 360 11.61 -18.59 -20.41
C PHE A 360 13.11 -18.84 -20.48
N ILE A 361 13.84 -18.33 -19.49
CA ILE A 361 15.26 -18.53 -19.32
C ILE A 361 15.48 -19.16 -17.94
N GLY A 362 15.98 -20.38 -17.93
CA GLY A 362 16.39 -21.11 -16.74
C GLY A 362 17.70 -20.60 -16.16
N GLY A 363 18.08 -21.17 -15.02
CA GLY A 363 19.27 -20.81 -14.26
C GLY A 363 20.38 -21.86 -14.40
N THR A 364 21.10 -22.10 -13.31
CA THR A 364 22.09 -23.21 -13.25
C THR A 364 21.53 -24.50 -12.63
N GLY A 365 20.34 -24.42 -12.01
CA GLY A 365 19.64 -25.58 -11.45
C GLY A 365 18.97 -26.41 -12.53
N ALA A 366 18.27 -27.48 -12.12
CA ALA A 366 17.48 -28.29 -13.05
C ALA A 366 16.15 -27.59 -13.34
N ASP A 367 15.98 -27.10 -14.56
CA ASP A 367 14.81 -26.32 -14.95
C ASP A 367 13.79 -27.16 -15.75
N THR A 368 12.51 -26.89 -15.54
CA THR A 368 11.40 -27.43 -16.33
C THR A 368 10.68 -26.28 -17.02
N LEU A 369 10.86 -26.17 -18.34
CA LEU A 369 10.33 -25.09 -19.15
C LEU A 369 9.29 -25.66 -20.11
N VAL A 370 8.01 -25.44 -19.82
CA VAL A 370 6.90 -25.98 -20.61
C VAL A 370 6.27 -24.87 -21.44
N ALA A 371 6.33 -24.99 -22.77
CA ALA A 371 5.76 -24.02 -23.68
C ALA A 371 4.22 -23.91 -23.54
N GLY A 372 3.71 -22.71 -23.81
CA GLY A 372 2.28 -22.40 -23.80
C GLY A 372 1.66 -22.39 -25.19
N VAL A 373 0.56 -21.66 -25.31
CA VAL A 373 -0.11 -21.33 -26.57
C VAL A 373 0.72 -20.30 -27.34
N GLY A 374 0.77 -20.47 -28.66
CA GLY A 374 1.46 -19.54 -29.54
C GLY A 374 2.98 -19.76 -29.51
N GLU A 375 3.73 -18.68 -29.53
CA GLU A 375 5.19 -18.73 -29.70
C GLU A 375 5.88 -18.80 -28.33
N ALA A 376 6.85 -19.70 -28.18
CA ALA A 376 7.67 -19.76 -26.97
C ALA A 376 9.16 -19.86 -27.30
N THR A 377 9.99 -19.09 -26.60
CA THR A 377 11.44 -19.22 -26.62
C THR A 377 11.91 -19.74 -25.27
N LEU A 378 12.57 -20.89 -25.28
CA LEU A 378 13.03 -21.60 -24.09
C LEU A 378 14.56 -21.65 -24.11
N THR A 379 15.17 -21.20 -23.01
CA THR A 379 16.61 -21.28 -22.77
C THR A 379 16.79 -22.00 -21.45
N GLY A 380 17.36 -23.20 -21.44
CA GLY A 380 17.52 -23.99 -20.22
C GLY A 380 18.56 -23.43 -19.26
N GLY A 381 19.61 -22.79 -19.78
CA GLY A 381 20.77 -22.41 -18.99
C GLY A 381 21.83 -23.51 -18.93
N ALA A 382 23.00 -23.15 -18.42
CA ALA A 382 24.12 -24.06 -18.23
C ALA A 382 24.13 -24.58 -16.79
N GLY A 383 24.29 -25.89 -16.59
CA GLY A 383 24.28 -26.48 -15.26
C GLY A 383 23.70 -27.88 -15.28
N ASP A 384 22.71 -28.12 -14.42
CA ASP A 384 21.98 -29.37 -14.38
C ASP A 384 21.12 -29.60 -15.63
N ALA A 385 20.62 -30.82 -15.79
CA ALA A 385 19.82 -31.20 -16.95
C ALA A 385 18.41 -30.58 -16.90
N ASN A 386 18.01 -29.99 -18.03
CA ASN A 386 16.73 -29.30 -18.18
C ASN A 386 15.69 -30.14 -18.94
N ILE A 387 14.43 -29.87 -18.66
CA ILE A 387 13.27 -30.45 -19.35
C ILE A 387 12.57 -29.37 -20.15
N PHE A 388 12.46 -29.58 -21.46
CA PHE A 388 11.70 -28.72 -22.37
C PHE A 388 10.37 -29.40 -22.71
N GLY A 389 9.27 -28.88 -22.17
CA GLY A 389 7.94 -29.48 -22.29
C GLY A 389 7.10 -28.87 -23.42
N PHE A 390 6.40 -29.72 -24.16
CA PHE A 390 5.41 -29.34 -25.18
C PHE A 390 4.17 -30.18 -24.99
N ARG A 391 2.99 -29.56 -25.08
CA ARG A 391 1.71 -30.23 -24.86
C ARG A 391 0.96 -30.35 -26.18
N ASP A 392 0.24 -31.44 -26.39
CA ASP A 392 -0.79 -31.51 -27.43
C ASP A 392 -2.05 -30.77 -26.93
N HIS A 393 -3.01 -30.52 -27.82
CA HIS A 393 -4.30 -29.88 -27.53
C HIS A 393 -4.23 -28.45 -26.94
N VAL A 394 -3.03 -27.87 -26.82
CA VAL A 394 -2.85 -26.42 -26.79
C VAL A 394 -2.82 -25.92 -28.22
N ALA A 395 -3.17 -24.65 -28.45
CA ALA A 395 -3.05 -24.09 -29.79
C ALA A 395 -1.56 -24.08 -30.16
N GLY A 396 -1.21 -24.93 -31.13
CA GLY A 396 0.17 -25.12 -31.57
C GLY A 396 0.84 -23.84 -32.05
N GLY A 397 2.17 -23.84 -32.07
CA GLY A 397 2.96 -22.67 -32.43
C GLY A 397 4.36 -23.00 -32.89
N ASP A 398 5.12 -21.97 -33.27
CA ASP A 398 6.54 -22.10 -33.56
C ASP A 398 7.32 -21.86 -32.25
N TYR A 399 7.89 -22.93 -31.74
CA TYR A 399 8.68 -22.93 -30.52
C TYR A 399 10.18 -22.95 -30.84
N THR A 400 10.97 -22.32 -29.98
CA THR A 400 12.43 -22.28 -30.11
C THR A 400 13.08 -22.72 -28.82
N ILE A 401 14.00 -23.68 -28.90
CA ILE A 401 14.93 -24.00 -27.82
C ILE A 401 16.30 -23.45 -28.22
N THR A 402 16.84 -22.53 -27.44
CA THR A 402 18.03 -21.74 -27.82
C THR A 402 19.35 -22.45 -27.52
N ASP A 403 19.35 -23.37 -26.55
CA ASP A 403 20.57 -23.89 -25.93
C ASP A 403 20.46 -25.37 -25.53
N PHE A 404 19.72 -26.18 -26.30
CA PHE A 404 19.45 -27.58 -25.96
C PHE A 404 20.71 -28.41 -25.66
N SER A 405 21.86 -28.06 -26.24
CA SER A 405 23.15 -28.74 -25.99
C SER A 405 24.00 -28.13 -24.86
N ALA A 406 23.50 -27.13 -24.13
CA ALA A 406 24.25 -26.42 -23.08
C ALA A 406 24.46 -27.25 -21.82
N ALA A 407 23.54 -28.18 -21.51
CA ALA A 407 23.66 -29.09 -20.39
C ALA A 407 23.50 -30.55 -20.84
N ALA A 408 24.33 -31.43 -20.28
CA ALA A 408 24.27 -32.85 -20.58
C ALA A 408 23.03 -33.47 -19.92
N GLY A 409 22.22 -34.20 -20.70
CA GLY A 409 20.99 -34.81 -20.20
C GLY A 409 19.74 -33.97 -20.43
N ASN A 410 19.85 -32.80 -21.07
CA ASN A 410 18.69 -32.05 -21.55
C ASN A 410 17.74 -32.96 -22.34
N SER A 411 16.45 -32.84 -22.03
CA SER A 411 15.42 -33.70 -22.58
C SER A 411 14.20 -32.91 -23.01
N VAL A 412 13.42 -33.49 -23.91
CA VAL A 412 12.14 -32.97 -24.36
C VAL A 412 11.04 -33.87 -23.80
N LEU A 413 10.05 -33.24 -23.18
CA LEU A 413 8.84 -33.90 -22.71
C LEU A 413 7.69 -33.54 -23.66
N LEU A 414 7.15 -34.53 -24.35
CA LEU A 414 5.95 -34.38 -25.16
C LEU A 414 4.77 -34.90 -24.35
N VAL A 415 3.81 -34.06 -24.00
CA VAL A 415 2.66 -34.42 -23.18
C VAL A 415 1.44 -34.59 -24.08
N ASP A 416 0.73 -35.71 -23.94
CA ASP A 416 -0.49 -36.06 -24.68
C ASP A 416 -0.34 -36.25 -26.20
N TYR A 417 0.90 -36.31 -26.71
CA TYR A 417 1.16 -36.71 -28.10
C TYR A 417 1.17 -38.24 -28.24
N ASP A 418 0.36 -38.79 -29.15
CA ASP A 418 0.25 -40.24 -29.39
C ASP A 418 1.35 -40.75 -30.34
N TYR A 419 2.57 -40.94 -29.82
CA TYR A 419 3.68 -41.53 -30.57
C TYR A 419 4.19 -42.82 -29.92
N THR A 420 4.49 -43.82 -30.76
CA THR A 420 5.47 -44.85 -30.40
C THR A 420 6.88 -44.36 -30.73
N HIS A 421 7.92 -44.95 -30.12
CA HIS A 421 9.31 -44.65 -30.48
C HIS A 421 9.58 -44.82 -32.00
N ALA A 422 8.98 -45.84 -32.63
CA ALA A 422 9.17 -46.12 -34.06
C ALA A 422 8.47 -45.07 -34.95
N SER A 423 7.24 -44.69 -34.60
CA SER A 423 6.50 -43.66 -35.35
C SER A 423 7.10 -42.27 -35.13
N PHE A 424 7.58 -41.93 -33.93
CA PHE A 424 8.27 -40.66 -33.69
C PHE A 424 9.53 -40.52 -34.55
N GLN A 425 10.33 -41.59 -34.65
CA GLN A 425 11.50 -41.60 -35.53
C GLN A 425 11.11 -41.34 -37.00
N ALA A 426 10.18 -42.14 -37.53
CA ALA A 426 9.82 -42.09 -38.96
C ALA A 426 9.03 -40.82 -39.35
N ASP A 427 8.16 -40.35 -38.45
CA ASP A 427 7.22 -39.27 -38.76
C ASP A 427 7.69 -37.89 -38.34
N VAL A 428 8.60 -37.79 -37.36
CA VAL A 428 9.09 -36.51 -36.83
C VAL A 428 10.58 -36.34 -37.10
N LEU A 429 11.43 -37.26 -36.61
CA LEU A 429 12.89 -37.08 -36.68
C LEU A 429 13.46 -37.24 -38.09
N ASP A 430 13.02 -38.25 -38.85
CA ASP A 430 13.47 -38.49 -40.23
C ASP A 430 12.99 -37.39 -41.20
N LYS A 431 11.94 -36.64 -40.81
CA LYS A 431 11.37 -35.52 -41.57
C LYS A 431 11.83 -34.15 -41.05
N ALA A 432 12.79 -34.10 -40.12
CA ALA A 432 13.31 -32.86 -39.59
C ALA A 432 13.94 -31.99 -40.70
N VAL A 433 13.75 -30.68 -40.58
CA VAL A 433 14.31 -29.69 -41.52
C VAL A 433 15.58 -29.11 -40.91
N HIS A 434 16.70 -29.21 -41.65
CA HIS A 434 17.98 -28.63 -41.24
C HIS A 434 18.25 -27.33 -42.01
N SER A 435 18.48 -26.25 -41.28
CA SER A 435 18.81 -24.93 -41.84
C SER A 435 20.02 -24.34 -41.13
N GLY A 436 21.17 -24.36 -41.79
CA GLY A 436 22.45 -23.99 -41.18
C GLY A 436 22.82 -24.93 -40.03
N ALA A 437 22.99 -24.39 -38.83
CA ALA A 437 23.28 -25.15 -37.61
C ALA A 437 22.02 -25.55 -36.82
N ASN A 438 20.83 -25.18 -37.30
CA ASN A 438 19.58 -25.40 -36.59
C ASN A 438 18.83 -26.60 -37.17
N THR A 439 18.11 -27.31 -36.31
CA THR A 439 17.20 -28.39 -36.69
C THR A 439 15.79 -28.05 -36.23
N THR A 440 14.80 -28.17 -37.11
CA THR A 440 13.40 -27.95 -36.80
C THR A 440 12.61 -29.24 -37.01
N ILE A 441 11.83 -29.64 -36.02
CA ILE A 441 10.87 -30.75 -36.13
C ILE A 441 9.45 -30.20 -36.22
N THR A 442 8.52 -30.98 -36.77
CA THR A 442 7.09 -30.67 -36.83
C THR A 442 6.30 -31.80 -36.20
N LEU A 443 5.45 -31.48 -35.24
CA LEU A 443 4.61 -32.44 -34.51
C LEU A 443 3.25 -32.65 -35.21
N SER A 444 2.46 -33.60 -34.72
CA SER A 444 1.19 -34.03 -35.33
C SER A 444 0.11 -32.96 -35.37
N ASP A 445 0.16 -32.01 -34.44
CA ASP A 445 -0.72 -30.84 -34.36
C ASP A 445 -0.23 -29.66 -35.25
N ASN A 446 0.88 -29.85 -35.97
CA ASN A 446 1.61 -28.86 -36.77
C ASN A 446 2.45 -27.85 -35.96
N SER A 447 2.58 -28.03 -34.64
CA SER A 447 3.56 -27.28 -33.86
C SER A 447 4.96 -27.53 -34.40
N LYS A 448 5.79 -26.49 -34.46
CA LYS A 448 7.20 -26.63 -34.85
C LYS A 448 8.09 -26.37 -33.66
N ILE A 449 9.12 -27.18 -33.48
CA ILE A 449 10.15 -26.95 -32.47
C ILE A 449 11.48 -26.80 -33.17
N THR A 450 12.07 -25.62 -33.05
CA THR A 450 13.40 -25.30 -33.59
C THR A 450 14.45 -25.39 -32.50
N PHE A 451 15.43 -26.25 -32.71
CA PHE A 451 16.61 -26.41 -31.85
C PHE A 451 17.76 -25.62 -32.45
N VAL A 452 18.16 -24.56 -31.76
CA VAL A 452 19.23 -23.67 -32.21
C VAL A 452 20.59 -24.33 -31.96
N ASN A 453 21.47 -24.30 -32.96
CA ASN A 453 22.82 -24.89 -32.90
C ASN A 453 22.85 -26.40 -32.59
N VAL A 454 21.80 -27.13 -32.96
CA VAL A 454 21.72 -28.60 -32.85
C VAL A 454 21.68 -29.20 -34.23
N ALA A 455 22.77 -29.85 -34.66
CA ALA A 455 22.89 -30.42 -36.00
C ALA A 455 22.12 -31.75 -36.18
N SER A 456 21.91 -32.50 -35.10
CA SER A 456 21.14 -33.74 -35.13
C SER A 456 20.48 -34.03 -33.78
N LEU A 457 19.30 -34.64 -33.82
CA LEU A 457 18.52 -35.03 -32.64
C LEU A 457 18.54 -36.55 -32.47
N ASN A 458 18.42 -37.02 -31.23
CA ASN A 458 18.32 -38.43 -30.89
C ASN A 458 16.98 -38.70 -30.20
N GLY A 459 16.26 -39.73 -30.64
CA GLY A 459 14.97 -40.13 -30.05
C GLY A 459 15.04 -40.44 -28.55
N THR A 460 16.20 -40.81 -27.99
CA THR A 460 16.35 -41.04 -26.54
C THR A 460 16.27 -39.77 -25.70
N SER A 461 16.39 -38.59 -26.32
CA SER A 461 16.23 -37.29 -25.65
C SER A 461 14.77 -36.86 -25.54
N PHE A 462 13.83 -37.64 -26.07
CA PHE A 462 12.40 -37.34 -26.04
C PHE A 462 11.67 -38.36 -25.16
N THR A 463 10.69 -37.88 -24.40
CA THR A 463 9.89 -38.69 -23.46
C THR A 463 8.43 -38.22 -23.46
N GLY A 464 7.53 -38.96 -22.80
CA GLY A 464 6.17 -38.51 -22.49
C GLY A 464 5.07 -38.88 -23.50
N PHE A 465 5.44 -39.46 -24.64
CA PHE A 465 4.52 -40.03 -25.63
C PHE A 465 4.06 -41.45 -25.27
#